data_AF-A0A929U9T2-F1
#
_entry.id   AF-A0A929U9T2-F1
#
_cell.length_a   1.000
_cell.length_b   1.000
_cell.length_c   1.000
_cell.angle_alpha   90.00
_cell.angle_beta   90.00
_cell.angle_gamma   90.00
#
_symmetry.space_group_name_H-M   'P 1'
#
loop_
_entity.id
_entity.type
_entity.pdbx_description
1 polymer ?
#
loop_
_entity_poly.entity_id
_entity_poly.type
_entity_poly.pdbx_seq_one_letter_code
_entity_poly.pdbx_strand_id
1 'polypeptide(L)' 'MSKFLTYEDRLEIASGLKDHQSFGAIGRNLGKDRTTIAKEVKRYSFDKKSGRPGYPFNPCKLR' A
#
# COMPACT_ATOMS: atom_id res chain seq x y z
N MET A 1 -19.71 -13.91 4.24
CA MET A 1 -18.34 -13.65 3.78
C MET A 1 -17.62 -12.76 4.77
N SER A 2 -16.39 -13.13 5.17
CA SER A 2 -15.57 -12.33 6.10
C SER A 2 -15.46 -10.89 5.60
N LYS A 3 -15.67 -9.94 6.51
CA LYS A 3 -15.58 -8.49 6.25
C LYS A 3 -14.12 -8.01 6.15
N PHE A 4 -13.16 -8.91 6.33
CA PHE A 4 -11.74 -8.63 6.48
C PHE A 4 -10.91 -9.34 5.41
N LEU A 5 -9.82 -8.68 4.99
CA LEU A 5 -8.76 -9.27 4.16
C LEU A 5 -8.04 -10.38 4.94
N THR A 6 -7.82 -11.51 4.29
CA THR A 6 -7.01 -12.60 4.85
C THR A 6 -5.53 -12.27 4.76
N TYR A 7 -4.69 -13.08 5.41
CA TYR A 7 -3.23 -12.95 5.28
C TYR A 7 -2.78 -13.21 3.82
N GLU A 8 -3.35 -14.21 3.17
CA GLU A 8 -3.07 -14.53 1.76
C GLU A 8 -3.44 -13.36 0.84
N ASP A 9 -4.62 -12.74 1.06
CA ASP A 9 -5.02 -11.57 0.27
C ASP A 9 -3.99 -10.43 0.36
N ARG A 10 -3.34 -10.27 1.52
CA ARG A 10 -2.32 -9.24 1.74
C ARG A 10 -1.01 -9.58 1.04
N LEU A 11 -0.66 -10.86 0.96
CA LEU A 11 0.49 -11.33 0.20
C LEU A 11 0.31 -11.05 -1.29
N GLU A 12 -0.90 -11.29 -1.83
CA GLU A 12 -1.22 -10.95 -3.23
C GLU A 12 -1.21 -9.43 -3.49
N ILE A 13 -1.71 -8.63 -2.54
CA ILE A 13 -1.59 -7.17 -2.66
C ILE A 13 -0.11 -6.77 -2.68
N ALA A 14 0.71 -7.33 -1.80
CA ALA A 14 2.14 -7.02 -1.73
C ALA A 14 2.90 -7.40 -3.01
N SER A 15 2.61 -8.57 -3.60
CA SER A 15 3.20 -8.99 -4.88
C SER A 15 2.74 -8.09 -6.02
N GLY A 16 1.44 -7.79 -6.12
CA GLY A 16 0.90 -6.90 -7.14
C GLY A 16 1.49 -5.49 -7.09
N LEU A 17 1.75 -4.95 -5.89
CA LEU A 17 2.45 -3.67 -5.72
C LEU A 17 3.90 -3.72 -6.18
N LYS A 18 4.61 -4.82 -5.91
CA LYS A 18 5.99 -5.05 -6.33
C LYS A 18 6.10 -5.11 -7.86
N ASP A 19 5.08 -5.66 -8.52
CA ASP A 19 4.99 -5.76 -9.97
C ASP A 19 4.38 -4.50 -10.63
N HIS A 20 4.23 -3.40 -9.88
CA HIS A 20 3.66 -2.14 -10.34
C HIS A 20 2.23 -2.24 -10.92
N GLN A 21 1.45 -3.23 -10.46
CA GLN A 21 0.06 -3.37 -10.88
C GLN A 21 -0.82 -2.27 -10.29
N SER A 22 -1.85 -1.86 -11.05
CA SER A 22 -2.84 -0.89 -10.54
C SER A 22 -3.75 -1.52 -9.49
N PHE A 23 -4.26 -0.73 -8.54
CA PHE A 23 -5.20 -1.22 -7.51
C PHE A 23 -6.46 -1.88 -8.10
N GLY A 24 -6.88 -1.46 -9.30
CA GLY A 24 -7.99 -2.11 -10.01
C GLY A 24 -7.64 -3.46 -10.62
N ALA A 25 -6.38 -3.69 -11.02
CA ALA A 25 -5.92 -5.00 -11.46
C ALA A 25 -5.84 -5.97 -10.28
N ILE A 26 -5.21 -5.55 -9.18
CA ILE A 26 -5.10 -6.35 -7.95
C ILE A 26 -6.50 -6.66 -7.38
N GLY A 27 -7.42 -5.68 -7.44
CA GLY A 27 -8.80 -5.87 -6.98
C GLY A 27 -9.58 -6.89 -7.80
N ARG A 28 -9.37 -6.93 -9.12
CA ARG A 28 -9.98 -7.94 -10.00
C ARG A 28 -9.47 -9.35 -9.69
N ASN A 29 -8.18 -9.51 -9.39
CA ASN A 29 -7.61 -10.81 -9.04
C ASN A 29 -8.20 -11.35 -7.73
N LEU A 30 -8.36 -10.49 -6.72
CA LEU A 30 -8.88 -10.85 -5.40
C LEU A 30 -10.42 -10.81 -5.28
N GLY A 31 -11.13 -10.37 -6.33
CA GLY A 31 -12.57 -10.12 -6.28
C GLY A 31 -12.97 -9.03 -5.27
N LYS A 32 -12.10 -8.03 -5.05
CA LYS A 32 -12.30 -6.92 -4.12
C LYS A 32 -12.38 -5.58 -4.85
N ASP A 33 -13.08 -4.63 -4.23
CA ASP A 33 -13.10 -3.26 -4.72
C ASP A 33 -11.72 -2.60 -4.60
N ARG A 34 -11.35 -1.79 -5.61
CA ARG A 34 -10.09 -1.02 -5.63
C ARG A 34 -9.90 -0.15 -4.39
N THR A 35 -11.00 0.35 -3.80
CA THR A 35 -10.97 1.19 -2.61
C THR A 35 -10.63 0.41 -1.35
N THR A 36 -10.98 -0.87 -1.28
CA THR A 36 -10.58 -1.76 -0.18
C THR A 36 -9.07 -1.97 -0.19
N ILE A 37 -8.49 -2.21 -1.36
CA ILE A 37 -7.04 -2.31 -1.52
C ILE A 37 -6.36 -0.98 -1.15
N ALA A 38 -6.87 0.15 -1.66
CA ALA A 38 -6.30 1.45 -1.34
C ALA A 38 -6.32 1.76 0.18
N LYS A 39 -7.40 1.41 0.88
CA LYS A 39 -7.50 1.56 2.34
C LYS A 39 -6.50 0.67 3.07
N GLU A 40 -6.31 -0.56 2.60
CA GLU A 40 -5.33 -1.48 3.19
C GLU A 40 -3.91 -0.98 3.00
N VAL A 41 -3.54 -0.59 1.77
CA VAL A 41 -2.23 -0.03 1.46
C VAL A 41 -1.97 1.23 2.30
N LYS A 42 -2.95 2.14 2.42
CA LYS A 42 -2.84 3.34 3.25
C LYS A 42 -2.69 3.01 4.74
N ARG A 43 -3.35 1.96 5.23
CA ARG A 43 -3.26 1.53 6.63
C ARG A 43 -1.86 1.03 7.00
N TYR A 44 -1.19 0.35 6.06
CA TYR A 44 0.14 -0.22 6.27
C TYR A 44 1.27 0.62 5.65
N SER A 45 0.95 1.70 4.94
CA SER A 45 1.94 2.63 4.43
C SER A 45 2.60 3.38 5.59
N PHE A 46 3.93 3.43 5.57
CA PHE A 46 4.71 4.22 6.52
C PHE A 46 5.63 5.17 5.75
N ASP A 47 5.82 6.36 6.31
CA ASP A 47 6.75 7.32 5.74
C ASP A 47 8.18 6.84 5.97
N LYS A 48 8.89 6.59 4.88
CA LYS A 48 10.33 6.33 4.95
C LYS A 48 11.04 7.65 5.24
N LYS A 49 11.59 7.78 6.46
CA LYS A 49 12.40 8.94 6.90
C LYS A 49 13.74 9.00 6.15
N SER A 50 13.69 9.33 4.88
CA SER A 50 14.87 9.46 4.02
C SER A 50 15.27 10.93 3.87
N GLY A 51 16.56 11.19 4.04
CA GLY A 51 17.20 12.47 3.70
C GLY A 51 17.95 12.37 2.37
N ARG A 52 18.59 13.47 1.96
CA ARG A 52 19.55 13.51 0.83
C ARG A 52 20.97 13.50 1.40
N PRO A 53 22.01 13.05 0.68
CA PRO A 53 23.39 13.30 1.12
C PRO A 53 23.61 14.77 1.50
N GLY A 54 24.06 15.01 2.73
CA GLY A 54 24.23 16.34 3.32
C GLY A 54 22.97 16.99 3.93
N TYR A 55 21.79 16.36 3.82
CA TYR A 55 20.53 16.90 4.35
C TYR A 55 19.74 15.80 5.11
N PRO A 56 19.62 15.91 6.45
CA PRO A 56 18.86 14.95 7.24
C PRO A 56 17.37 14.97 6.89
N PHE A 57 16.65 13.92 7.28
CA PHE A 57 15.19 13.87 7.15
C PHE A 57 14.57 15.08 7.86
N ASN A 58 13.77 15.86 7.12
CA ASN A 58 13.02 16.99 7.67
C ASN A 58 11.62 16.49 8.13
N PRO A 59 11.32 16.48 9.44
CA PRO A 59 10.03 16.02 9.96
C PRO A 59 8.90 17.05 9.81
N CYS A 60 9.18 18.27 9.34
CA CYS A 60 8.16 19.30 9.17
C CYS A 60 7.16 18.89 8.06
N LYS A 61 5.93 18.54 8.48
CA LYS A 61 4.83 18.09 7.60
C LYS A 61 4.20 19.21 6.76
N LEU A 62 4.44 20.47 7.09
CA LEU A 62 3.99 21.65 6.37
C LEU A 62 5.15 22.14 5.49
N ARG A 63 5.16 21.72 4.23
CA ARG A 63 5.92 22.39 3.17
C ARG A 63 4.95 22.84 2.09
#